data_AF-A0A2I0AGT6-F1
#
_entry.id   AF-A0A2I0AGT6-F1
#
_cell.length_a   1.000
_cell.length_b   1.000
_cell.length_c   1.000
_cell.angle_alpha   90.00
_cell.angle_beta   90.00
_cell.angle_gamma   90.00
#
_symmetry.space_group_name_H-M   'P 1'
#
loop_
_entity.id
_entity.type
_entity.pdbx_description
1 polymer ?
#
loop_
_entity_poly.entity_id
_entity_poly.type
_entity_poly.pdbx_seq_one_letter_code
_entity_poly.pdbx_strand_id
1 'polypeptide(L)'
;MFGHCGIGLPCFGRQRRRRYGSDEEVREPVLLVSGIGGSILNSKRKDKGSQMRVWVRILFSNYEFKKCLWSIYNPETGYTETLNLDIEIVVPEDDYGLHAVDILDPAWRVKLLLVTDVYHFHDMIDMLIDCGYKKGSTLFGYGYDFHQSNRIDQAMNGLKMKLQTAYKASGGKKVPLAASMIDF
;
A
#
# COMPACT_ATOMS: atom_id res chain seq x y z
N MET A 1 -6.30 3.87 -43.56
CA MET A 1 -5.17 2.96 -43.81
C MET A 1 -3.94 3.55 -43.17
N PHE A 2 -3.19 2.72 -42.42
CA PHE A 2 -1.98 3.01 -41.62
C PHE A 2 -2.24 3.87 -40.36
N GLY A 3 -1.92 3.47 -39.13
CA GLY A 3 -1.25 2.27 -38.63
C GLY A 3 -0.87 2.53 -37.17
N HIS A 4 -1.49 1.80 -36.23
CA HIS A 4 -1.17 1.80 -34.81
C HIS A 4 0.21 1.16 -34.57
N CYS A 5 1.05 1.80 -33.75
CA CYS A 5 2.26 1.24 -33.15
C CYS A 5 2.31 1.80 -31.72
N GLY A 6 2.26 1.07 -30.62
CA GLY A 6 2.66 -0.31 -30.37
C GLY A 6 3.78 -0.29 -29.33
N ILE A 7 3.45 -0.14 -28.04
CA ILE A 7 4.35 -0.48 -26.93
C ILE A 7 3.51 -1.22 -25.88
N GLY A 8 3.22 -2.49 -26.17
CA GLY A 8 2.83 -3.46 -25.15
C GLY A 8 4.10 -4.03 -24.56
N LEU A 9 4.40 -3.70 -23.31
CA LEU A 9 5.48 -4.33 -22.57
C LEU A 9 5.15 -5.82 -22.39
N PRO A 10 6.07 -6.74 -22.74
CA PRO A 10 5.83 -8.16 -22.55
C PRO A 10 5.94 -8.47 -21.06
N CYS A 11 4.84 -8.97 -20.48
CA CYS A 11 4.85 -9.63 -19.19
C CYS A 11 5.96 -10.70 -19.21
N PHE A 12 6.96 -10.50 -18.35
CA PHE A 12 8.16 -11.32 -18.23
C PHE A 12 7.82 -12.82 -18.19
N GLY A 13 8.32 -13.60 -19.17
CA GLY A 13 8.28 -15.07 -19.10
C GLY A 13 8.09 -15.78 -20.44
N ARG A 14 9.11 -15.76 -21.31
CA ARG A 14 9.13 -16.55 -22.55
C ARG A 14 9.46 -18.01 -22.25
N GLN A 15 8.47 -18.88 -21.98
CA GLN A 15 8.42 -20.30 -22.43
C GLN A 15 7.17 -21.05 -21.89
N ARG A 16 6.08 -21.06 -22.67
CA ARG A 16 5.43 -22.29 -23.20
C ARG A 16 4.25 -21.91 -24.10
N ARG A 17 4.28 -22.41 -25.33
CA ARG A 17 3.24 -22.26 -26.34
C ARG A 17 1.98 -23.05 -25.93
N ARG A 18 0.83 -22.41 -26.19
CA ARG A 18 -0.52 -22.96 -26.50
C ARG A 18 -1.28 -23.69 -25.38
N ARG A 19 -2.34 -23.03 -24.90
CA ARG A 19 -3.73 -23.44 -25.21
C ARG A 19 -4.67 -22.24 -25.05
N TYR A 20 -5.41 -21.94 -26.12
CA TYR A 20 -6.62 -21.13 -26.04
C TYR A 20 -7.65 -22.00 -25.31
N GLY A 21 -7.99 -21.63 -24.09
CA GLY A 21 -8.92 -22.34 -23.22
C GLY A 21 -9.58 -21.32 -22.32
N SER A 22 -10.91 -21.24 -22.40
CA SER A 22 -11.79 -20.36 -21.65
C SER A 22 -11.99 -20.86 -20.22
N ASP A 23 -10.91 -21.08 -19.50
CA ASP A 23 -10.93 -21.25 -18.04
C ASP A 23 -10.30 -20.00 -17.44
N GLU A 24 -10.94 -19.38 -16.45
CA GLU A 24 -10.29 -18.35 -15.63
C GLU A 24 -9.03 -18.98 -15.02
N GLU A 25 -7.88 -18.78 -15.66
CA GLU A 25 -6.59 -19.28 -15.18
C GLU A 25 -6.35 -18.64 -13.80
N VAL A 26 -6.58 -19.41 -12.74
CA VAL A 26 -6.63 -18.88 -11.38
C VAL A 26 -5.25 -18.36 -11.01
N ARG A 27 -5.05 -17.05 -11.12
CA ARG A 27 -3.77 -16.35 -10.87
C ARG A 27 -3.22 -16.68 -9.48
N GLU A 28 -1.90 -16.72 -9.36
CA GLU A 28 -1.25 -16.78 -8.07
C GLU A 28 -1.44 -15.43 -7.36
N PRO A 29 -1.87 -15.43 -6.08
CA PRO A 29 -2.11 -14.19 -5.37
C PRO A 29 -0.82 -13.42 -5.11
N VAL A 30 -0.89 -12.11 -4.99
CA VAL A 30 0.26 -11.26 -4.64
C VAL A 30 -0.14 -10.27 -3.55
N LEU A 31 0.77 -10.09 -2.60
CA LEU A 31 0.68 -9.06 -1.57
C LEU A 31 1.78 -8.01 -1.81
N LEU A 32 1.35 -6.79 -2.14
CA LEU A 32 2.22 -5.63 -2.29
C LEU A 32 2.52 -5.06 -0.91
N VAL A 33 3.80 -4.97 -0.56
CA VAL A 33 4.27 -4.45 0.73
C VAL A 33 5.04 -3.16 0.50
N SER A 34 4.58 -2.08 1.13
CA SER A 34 5.28 -0.81 1.11
C SER A 34 6.63 -0.89 1.81
N GLY A 35 7.55 -0.01 1.44
CA GLY A 35 8.77 0.29 2.19
C GLY A 35 8.57 1.47 3.16
N ILE A 36 9.67 1.96 3.73
CA ILE A 36 9.65 3.17 4.56
C ILE A 36 9.10 4.36 3.76
N GLY A 37 8.16 5.12 4.33
CA GLY A 37 7.53 6.25 3.68
C GLY A 37 6.49 5.91 2.59
N GLY A 38 6.33 4.65 2.17
CA GLY A 38 5.43 4.28 1.06
C GLY A 38 4.01 3.91 1.47
N SER A 39 3.64 4.22 2.72
CA SER A 39 2.31 3.94 3.26
C SER A 39 1.63 5.24 3.62
N ILE A 40 0.36 5.39 3.27
CA ILE A 40 -0.47 6.49 3.79
C ILE A 40 -0.59 6.32 5.31
N LEU A 41 -0.34 7.40 6.06
CA LEU A 41 -0.63 7.48 7.49
C LEU A 41 -1.74 8.50 7.74
N ASN A 42 -2.69 8.11 8.56
CA ASN A 42 -3.74 8.98 9.08
C ASN A 42 -3.52 9.22 10.57
N SER A 43 -3.79 10.45 11.03
CA SER A 43 -4.07 10.72 12.43
C SER A 43 -5.55 10.43 12.68
N LYS A 44 -5.86 9.66 13.72
CA LYS A 44 -7.20 9.42 14.22
C LYS A 44 -7.33 10.06 15.59
N ARG A 45 -8.34 10.91 15.79
CA ARG A 45 -8.64 11.42 17.13
C ARG A 45 -9.33 10.34 17.97
N LYS A 46 -8.88 10.18 19.22
CA LYS A 46 -9.43 9.18 20.16
C LYS A 46 -10.85 9.49 20.62
N ASP A 47 -11.23 10.78 20.68
CA ASP A 47 -12.54 11.24 21.17
C ASP A 47 -13.68 11.06 20.14
N LYS A 48 -13.41 11.40 18.87
CA LYS A 48 -14.43 11.47 17.80
C LYS A 48 -14.24 10.42 16.71
N GLY A 49 -13.11 9.72 16.71
CA GLY A 49 -12.76 8.76 15.65
C GLY A 49 -12.48 9.39 14.28
N SER A 50 -12.57 10.71 14.14
CA SER A 50 -12.31 11.43 12.90
C SER A 50 -10.86 11.22 12.46
N GLN A 51 -10.67 10.87 11.19
CA GLN A 51 -9.36 10.63 10.61
C GLN A 51 -8.96 11.74 9.64
N MET A 52 -7.66 12.00 9.56
CA MET A 52 -7.07 12.91 8.59
C MET A 52 -5.74 12.34 8.12
N ARG A 53 -5.51 12.33 6.80
CA ARG A 53 -4.20 11.98 6.24
C ARG A 53 -3.14 12.95 6.72
N VAL A 54 -2.05 12.43 7.26
CA VAL A 54 -0.88 13.18 7.73
C VAL A 54 0.37 12.85 6.93
N TRP A 55 0.38 11.72 6.22
CA TRP A 55 1.44 11.32 5.29
C TRP A 55 0.88 10.46 4.13
N VAL A 56 1.33 10.58 2.88
CA VAL A 56 2.12 11.69 2.35
C VAL A 56 1.18 12.88 2.10
N ARG A 57 1.70 14.09 2.27
CA ARG A 57 1.03 15.33 1.88
C ARG A 57 2.01 16.24 1.17
N ILE A 58 1.61 16.81 0.05
CA ILE A 58 2.34 17.89 -0.61
C ILE A 58 1.95 19.23 -0.01
N LEU A 59 0.67 19.42 0.30
CA LEU A 59 0.14 20.67 0.84
C LEU A 59 -0.04 20.60 2.36
N PHE A 60 0.38 21.66 3.05
CA PHE A 60 0.34 21.81 4.52
C PHE A 60 1.04 20.68 5.29
N SER A 61 1.96 19.97 4.62
CA SER A 61 2.65 18.80 5.15
C SER A 61 3.36 19.10 6.47
N ASN A 62 4.16 20.17 6.51
CA ASN A 62 4.92 20.56 7.70
C ASN A 62 4.05 20.83 8.93
N TYR A 63 2.86 21.43 8.76
CA TYR A 63 1.99 21.76 9.89
C TYR A 63 1.35 20.49 10.46
N GLU A 64 0.74 19.66 9.62
CA GLU A 64 0.09 18.42 10.07
C GLU A 64 1.10 17.38 10.55
N PHE A 65 2.26 17.29 9.91
CA PHE A 65 3.34 16.42 10.34
C PHE A 65 3.80 16.78 11.76
N LYS A 66 4.13 18.05 12.03
CA LYS A 66 4.59 18.48 13.36
C LYS A 66 3.51 18.31 14.43
N LYS A 67 2.24 18.44 14.06
CA LYS A 67 1.12 18.33 15.00
C LYS A 67 0.78 16.89 15.35
N CYS A 68 0.96 15.96 14.41
CA CYS A 68 0.44 14.60 14.53
C CYS A 68 1.52 13.51 14.53
N LEU A 69 2.61 13.68 13.78
CA LEU A 69 3.64 12.65 13.57
C LEU A 69 4.91 12.88 14.39
N TRP A 70 5.06 14.04 15.04
CA TRP A 70 6.14 14.21 16.00
C TRP A 70 5.94 13.30 17.21
N SER A 71 6.95 12.48 17.44
CA SER A 71 6.90 11.38 18.39
C SER A 71 8.21 11.24 19.14
N ILE A 72 8.15 10.62 20.32
CA ILE A 72 9.30 10.28 21.15
C ILE A 72 9.36 8.76 21.28
N TYR A 73 10.57 8.21 21.25
CA TYR A 73 10.78 6.81 21.55
C TYR A 73 10.64 6.56 23.05
N ASN A 74 9.76 5.64 23.44
CA ASN A 74 9.59 5.19 24.81
C ASN A 74 10.46 3.93 25.05
N PRO A 75 11.52 3.99 25.87
CA PRO A 75 12.41 2.85 26.11
C PRO A 75 11.77 1.75 26.96
N GLU A 76 10.72 2.04 27.72
CA GLU A 76 10.03 1.06 28.56
C GLU A 76 9.12 0.15 27.70
N THR A 77 8.43 0.74 26.73
CA THR A 77 7.50 0.02 25.86
C THR A 77 8.16 -0.42 24.55
N GLY A 78 9.22 0.28 24.12
CA GLY A 78 9.89 0.08 22.83
C GLY A 78 9.17 0.75 21.65
N TYR A 79 8.08 1.47 21.89
CA TYR A 79 7.27 2.12 20.85
C TYR A 79 7.66 3.59 20.64
N THR A 80 7.42 4.06 19.42
CA THR A 80 7.43 5.48 19.09
C THR A 80 6.05 6.07 19.40
N GLU A 81 5.96 6.95 20.39
CA GLU A 81 4.70 7.50 20.90
C GLU A 81 4.53 8.97 20.46
N THR A 82 3.36 9.31 19.92
CA THR A 82 3.07 10.68 19.47
C THR A 82 3.04 11.66 20.64
N LEU A 83 3.58 12.86 20.44
CA LEU A 83 3.54 13.94 21.46
C LEU A 83 2.12 14.38 21.80
N ASN A 84 1.17 14.18 20.89
CA ASN A 84 -0.23 14.48 21.10
C ASN A 84 -0.97 13.25 21.61
N LEU A 85 -1.39 13.27 22.88
CA LEU A 85 -2.05 12.15 23.55
C LEU A 85 -3.47 11.86 23.03
N ASP A 86 -4.11 12.83 22.37
CA ASP A 86 -5.47 12.70 21.82
C ASP A 86 -5.50 12.02 20.44
N ILE A 87 -4.33 11.75 19.87
CA ILE A 87 -4.17 11.23 18.52
C ILE A 87 -3.59 9.82 18.57
N GLU A 88 -4.00 9.01 17.60
CA GLU A 88 -3.43 7.72 17.26
C GLU A 88 -3.04 7.74 15.78
N ILE A 89 -1.91 7.13 15.42
CA ILE A 89 -1.51 6.95 14.02
C ILE A 89 -2.07 5.63 13.53
N VAL A 90 -2.80 5.69 12.41
CA VAL A 90 -3.44 4.54 11.80
C VAL A 90 -3.11 4.49 10.31
N VAL A 91 -2.94 3.28 9.80
CA VAL A 91 -2.77 3.02 8.38
C VAL A 91 -4.13 2.62 7.81
N PRO A 92 -4.58 3.21 6.69
CA PRO A 92 -5.83 2.79 6.04
C PRO A 92 -5.80 1.32 5.63
N GLU A 93 -6.87 0.58 5.92
CA GLU A 93 -7.02 -0.82 5.48
C GLU A 93 -7.97 -0.96 4.27
N ASP A 94 -8.52 0.16 3.79
CA ASP A 94 -9.43 0.24 2.66
C ASP A 94 -8.86 -0.43 1.41
N ASP A 95 -9.76 -0.92 0.56
CA ASP A 95 -9.42 -1.62 -0.69
C ASP A 95 -8.43 -2.77 -0.45
N TYR A 96 -8.66 -3.55 0.61
CA TYR A 96 -7.80 -4.65 1.02
C TYR A 96 -6.35 -4.22 1.26
N GLY A 97 -6.16 -3.01 1.79
CA GLY A 97 -4.87 -2.38 2.06
C GLY A 97 -4.14 -1.85 0.83
N LEU A 98 -4.74 -1.94 -0.36
CA LEU A 98 -4.18 -1.33 -1.58
C LEU A 98 -4.24 0.20 -1.48
N HIS A 99 -5.29 0.76 -0.87
CA HIS A 99 -5.41 2.21 -0.73
C HIS A 99 -4.19 2.85 -0.04
N ALA A 100 -3.65 2.19 0.99
CA ALA A 100 -2.51 2.70 1.72
C ALA A 100 -1.22 2.78 0.90
N VAL A 101 -1.12 2.03 -0.20
CA VAL A 101 0.14 1.88 -0.96
C VAL A 101 0.00 2.28 -2.44
N ASP A 102 -1.20 2.65 -2.88
CA ASP A 102 -1.54 3.01 -4.26
C ASP A 102 -1.00 4.40 -4.65
N ILE A 103 -1.70 5.47 -4.22
CA ILE A 103 -1.31 6.88 -4.43
C ILE A 103 -1.16 7.54 -3.06
N LEU A 104 0.06 7.96 -2.71
CA LEU A 104 0.41 8.44 -1.37
C LEU A 104 -0.21 9.81 -1.03
N ASP A 105 -0.44 10.67 -2.03
CA ASP A 105 -1.22 11.91 -1.87
C ASP A 105 -2.37 11.97 -2.89
N PRO A 106 -3.56 11.41 -2.58
CA PRO A 106 -4.69 11.38 -3.49
C PRO A 106 -5.48 12.71 -3.55
N ALA A 107 -4.95 13.82 -3.02
CA ALA A 107 -5.65 15.10 -3.03
C ALA A 107 -5.96 15.57 -4.46
N TRP A 108 -7.18 16.06 -4.68
CA TRP A 108 -7.62 16.53 -6.01
C TRP A 108 -6.72 17.63 -6.59
N ARG A 109 -6.17 18.52 -5.74
CA ARG A 109 -5.23 19.57 -6.16
C ARG A 109 -3.92 18.99 -6.68
N VAL A 110 -3.43 17.92 -6.06
CA VAL A 110 -2.21 17.22 -6.45
C VAL A 110 -2.43 16.50 -7.78
N LYS A 111 -3.58 15.83 -7.93
CA LYS A 111 -3.99 15.22 -9.21
C LYS A 111 -4.12 16.26 -10.33
N LEU A 112 -4.70 17.43 -10.04
CA LEU A 112 -4.85 18.51 -11.01
C LEU A 112 -3.48 19.07 -11.48
N LEU A 113 -2.51 19.12 -10.57
CA LEU A 113 -1.13 19.52 -10.88
C LEU A 113 -0.31 18.40 -11.52
N LEU A 114 -0.91 17.23 -11.77
CA LEU A 114 -0.29 16.06 -12.40
C LEU A 114 1.01 15.62 -11.70
N VAL A 115 1.07 15.73 -10.37
CA VAL A 115 2.23 15.24 -9.62
C VAL A 115 2.13 13.72 -9.51
N THR A 116 2.74 13.01 -10.45
CA THR A 116 2.75 11.55 -10.49
C THR A 116 3.79 10.95 -9.55
N ASP A 117 4.72 11.73 -8.99
CA ASP A 117 5.74 11.25 -8.05
C ASP A 117 5.16 10.63 -6.77
N VAL A 118 3.88 10.89 -6.46
CA VAL A 118 3.17 10.27 -5.33
C VAL A 118 2.45 8.98 -5.70
N TYR A 119 2.59 8.49 -6.94
CA TYR A 119 2.01 7.23 -7.42
C TYR A 119 3.00 6.13 -7.05
N HIS A 120 2.71 5.39 -5.98
CA HIS A 120 3.67 4.44 -5.44
C HIS A 120 3.54 3.07 -6.10
N PHE A 121 2.43 2.36 -5.88
CA PHE A 121 2.12 1.12 -6.60
C PHE A 121 1.05 1.30 -7.68
N HIS A 122 0.56 2.51 -7.92
CA HIS A 122 -0.56 2.78 -8.83
C HIS A 122 -0.43 2.06 -10.18
N ASP A 123 0.66 2.30 -10.91
CA ASP A 123 0.86 1.72 -12.23
C ASP A 123 0.98 0.18 -12.18
N MET A 124 1.57 -0.35 -11.09
CA MET A 124 1.67 -1.81 -10.88
C MET A 124 0.30 -2.42 -10.56
N ILE A 125 -0.51 -1.75 -9.74
CA ILE A 125 -1.87 -2.18 -9.40
C ILE A 125 -2.73 -2.20 -10.66
N ASP A 126 -2.70 -1.14 -11.47
CA ASP A 126 -3.44 -1.06 -12.73
C ASP A 126 -2.98 -2.14 -13.71
N MET A 127 -1.66 -2.30 -13.90
CA MET A 127 -1.11 -3.36 -14.73
C MET A 127 -1.56 -4.77 -14.27
N LEU A 128 -1.56 -5.04 -12.96
CA LEU A 128 -1.98 -6.34 -12.42
C LEU A 128 -3.48 -6.57 -12.63
N ILE A 129 -4.31 -5.53 -12.44
CA ILE A 129 -5.75 -5.59 -12.72
C ILE A 129 -5.99 -5.89 -14.21
N ASP A 130 -5.30 -5.20 -15.10
CA ASP A 130 -5.35 -5.44 -16.55
C ASP A 130 -4.90 -6.86 -16.93
N CYS A 131 -3.98 -7.45 -16.15
CA CYS A 131 -3.55 -8.84 -16.28
C CYS A 131 -4.54 -9.86 -15.68
N GLY A 132 -5.68 -9.40 -15.14
CA GLY A 132 -6.76 -10.21 -14.61
C GLY A 132 -6.68 -10.48 -13.10
N TYR A 133 -5.84 -9.77 -12.35
CA TYR A 133 -5.84 -9.85 -10.89
C TYR A 133 -7.09 -9.18 -10.30
N LYS A 134 -7.65 -9.77 -9.24
CA LYS A 134 -8.86 -9.31 -8.57
C LYS A 134 -8.50 -8.83 -7.17
N LYS A 135 -8.78 -7.56 -6.87
CA LYS A 135 -8.57 -6.97 -5.53
C LYS A 135 -9.30 -7.79 -4.48
N GLY A 136 -8.64 -8.11 -3.37
CA GLY A 136 -9.23 -8.87 -2.27
C GLY A 136 -9.34 -10.38 -2.49
N SER A 137 -8.94 -10.91 -3.65
CA SER A 137 -8.86 -12.36 -3.88
C SER A 137 -7.50 -12.80 -4.41
N THR A 138 -6.91 -12.09 -5.38
CA THR A 138 -5.55 -12.37 -5.87
C THR A 138 -4.61 -11.18 -5.77
N LEU A 139 -5.10 -9.99 -5.43
CA LEU A 139 -4.30 -8.78 -5.26
C LEU A 139 -4.62 -8.10 -3.93
N PHE A 140 -3.58 -7.86 -3.14
CA PHE A 140 -3.67 -7.30 -1.80
C PHE A 140 -2.57 -6.26 -1.59
N GLY A 141 -2.81 -5.29 -0.72
CA GLY A 141 -1.80 -4.30 -0.29
C GLY A 141 -1.57 -4.34 1.22
N TYR A 142 -0.36 -4.01 1.63
CA TYR A 142 0.01 -3.85 3.04
C TYR A 142 0.88 -2.62 3.21
N GLY A 143 0.25 -1.55 3.69
CA GLY A 143 0.95 -0.45 4.32
C GLY A 143 1.14 -0.73 5.81
N TYR A 144 2.15 -0.10 6.41
CA TYR A 144 2.42 -0.20 7.84
C TYR A 144 2.88 1.15 8.40
N ASP A 145 2.79 1.32 9.72
CA ASP A 145 3.32 2.51 10.39
C ASP A 145 4.85 2.42 10.42
N PHE A 146 5.46 3.05 9.42
CA PHE A 146 6.91 3.05 9.23
C PHE A 146 7.65 3.94 10.25
N HIS A 147 6.94 4.66 11.14
CA HIS A 147 7.56 5.32 12.29
C HIS A 147 7.92 4.34 13.41
N GLN A 148 7.28 3.17 13.42
CA GLN A 148 7.62 2.10 14.33
C GLN A 148 8.77 1.26 13.79
N SER A 149 9.52 0.65 14.70
CA SER A 149 10.54 -0.33 14.33
C SER A 149 9.90 -1.55 13.67
N ASN A 150 10.46 -2.01 12.55
CA ASN A 150 10.04 -3.26 11.91
C ASN A 150 10.18 -4.50 12.82
N ARG A 151 10.97 -4.39 13.89
CA ARG A 151 11.19 -5.47 14.85
C ARG A 151 10.09 -5.56 15.91
N ILE A 152 9.22 -4.55 16.00
CA ILE A 152 8.17 -4.53 17.00
C ILE A 152 7.02 -5.43 16.58
N ASP A 153 6.36 -6.01 17.59
CA ASP A 153 5.31 -6.99 17.38
C ASP A 153 4.16 -6.45 16.55
N GLN A 154 3.83 -5.16 16.64
CA GLN A 154 2.78 -4.53 15.84
C GLN A 154 2.99 -4.74 14.34
N ALA A 155 4.19 -4.44 13.80
CA ALA A 155 4.45 -4.55 12.38
C ALA A 155 4.47 -6.02 11.92
N MET A 156 5.11 -6.89 12.69
CA MET A 156 5.22 -8.32 12.37
C MET A 156 3.87 -9.05 12.47
N ASN A 157 3.08 -8.76 13.50
CA ASN A 157 1.75 -9.31 13.68
C ASN A 157 0.79 -8.80 12.60
N GLY A 158 0.85 -7.51 12.25
CA GLY A 158 0.08 -6.94 11.15
C GLY A 158 0.36 -7.66 9.81
N LEU A 159 1.63 -7.84 9.46
CA LEU A 159 2.02 -8.52 8.22
C LEU A 159 1.57 -9.99 8.23
N LYS A 160 1.76 -10.69 9.35
CA LYS A 160 1.30 -12.08 9.53
C LYS A 160 -0.20 -12.19 9.35
N MET A 161 -0.98 -11.31 9.99
CA MET A 161 -2.44 -11.28 9.85
C MET A 161 -2.85 -11.02 8.40
N LYS A 162 -2.16 -10.09 7.71
CA LYS A 162 -2.45 -9.80 6.31
C LYS A 162 -2.18 -10.98 5.40
N LEU A 163 -1.04 -11.66 5.58
CA LEU A 163 -0.70 -12.87 4.85
C LEU A 163 -1.72 -14.00 5.09
N GLN A 164 -2.17 -14.19 6.33
CA GLN A 164 -3.19 -15.19 6.65
C GLN A 164 -4.53 -14.88 5.98
N THR A 165 -4.95 -13.61 5.98
CA THR A 165 -6.15 -13.16 5.30
C THR A 165 -6.06 -13.38 3.79
N ALA A 166 -4.94 -12.98 3.17
CA ALA A 166 -4.69 -13.19 1.75
C ALA A 166 -4.67 -14.68 1.39
N TYR A 167 -3.99 -15.52 2.19
CA TYR A 167 -3.93 -16.96 1.99
C TYR A 167 -5.32 -17.61 1.99
N LYS A 168 -6.17 -17.25 2.96
CA LYS A 168 -7.55 -17.74 3.04
C LYS A 168 -8.40 -17.24 1.86
N ALA A 169 -8.34 -15.95 1.55
CA ALA A 169 -9.08 -15.35 0.44
C ALA A 169 -8.67 -15.92 -0.94
N SER A 170 -7.43 -16.40 -1.05
CA SER A 170 -6.88 -17.01 -2.26
C SER A 170 -7.14 -18.51 -2.37
N GLY A 171 -7.99 -19.08 -1.50
CA GLY A 171 -8.30 -20.52 -1.50
C GLY A 171 -7.14 -21.40 -1.02
N GLY A 172 -6.27 -20.88 -0.13
CA GLY A 172 -5.15 -21.63 0.43
C GLY A 172 -3.90 -21.68 -0.46
N LYS A 173 -3.80 -20.77 -1.44
CA LYS A 173 -2.62 -20.63 -2.30
C LYS A 173 -1.51 -19.85 -1.60
N LYS A 174 -0.26 -20.22 -1.88
CA LYS A 174 0.92 -19.46 -1.44
C LYS A 174 0.84 -18.03 -1.98
N VAL A 175 1.14 -17.05 -1.13
CA VAL A 175 1.08 -15.61 -1.47
C VAL A 175 2.49 -15.04 -1.60
N PRO A 176 3.02 -14.91 -2.83
CA PRO A 176 4.19 -14.10 -3.13
C PRO A 176 4.11 -12.68 -2.54
N LEU A 177 5.26 -12.20 -2.06
CA LEU A 177 5.46 -10.84 -1.59
C LEU A 177 6.20 -10.05 -2.67
N ALA A 178 5.67 -8.88 -3.03
CA ALA A 178 6.41 -7.87 -3.79
C ALA A 178 6.57 -6.65 -2.89
N ALA A 179 7.81 -6.37 -2.50
CA ALA A 179 8.14 -5.24 -1.63
C ALA A 179 8.90 -4.17 -2.42
N SER A 180 8.61 -2.91 -2.14
CA SER A 180 9.32 -1.76 -2.69
C SER A 180 10.00 -0.98 -1.56
N MET A 181 11.14 -0.35 -1.84
CA MET A 181 11.74 0.68 -0.99
C MET A 181 11.60 2.01 -1.71
N ILE A 182 11.17 3.07 -1.01
CA ILE A 182 11.20 4.42 -1.58
C ILE A 182 12.63 4.93 -1.43
N ASP A 183 13.31 5.08 -2.56
CA ASP A 183 14.56 5.83 -2.66
C ASP A 183 14.19 7.31 -2.89
N PHE A 184 14.64 8.19 -2.00
CA PHE A 184 14.47 9.66 -2.09
C PHE A 184 15.59 10.31 -2.88
#